data_AF-A0A1I3W5K2-F1
#
_entry.id   AF-A0A1I3W5K2-F1
#
_cell.length_a   1.000
_cell.length_b   1.000
_cell.length_c   1.000
_cell.angle_alpha   90.00
_cell.angle_beta   90.00
_cell.angle_gamma   90.00
#
_symmetry.space_group_name_H-M   'P 1'
#
loop_
_entity.id
_entity.type
_entity.pdbx_description
1 polymer ?
#
loop_
_entity_poly.entity_id
_entity_poly.type
_entity_poly.pdbx_seq_one_letter_code
_entity_poly.pdbx_strand_id
1 'polypeptide(L)'
;MDNLFNRKISKKDLEDFEMIGDGKDGEIYKVADDKVLKYFFKEETHQRELEAMKIGQTSDIMPRLYEFGDNYIVMEFVQGISLARHMKRHGYIDEEMTEKILFVLEEFKRLGFTRWDTEIRHMLMDENGEFKVIDHKRAFTSKSPVPTKLLKGMKKFGLTGEFLENVKNLNPELYDAWKKHK
;
A
#
# COMPACT_ATOMS: atom_id res chain seq x y z
N MET A 1 -9.78 -16.12 18.96
CA MET A 1 -10.60 -15.13 18.23
C MET A 1 -11.40 -15.95 17.25
N ASP A 2 -12.72 -15.92 17.37
CA ASP A 2 -13.58 -16.62 16.43
C ASP A 2 -13.54 -15.88 15.09
N ASN A 3 -13.39 -16.62 14.00
CA ASN A 3 -13.46 -16.05 12.66
C ASN A 3 -14.84 -15.42 12.45
N LEU A 4 -14.86 -14.20 11.91
CA LEU A 4 -16.04 -13.49 11.42
C LEU A 4 -16.84 -14.37 10.45
N PHE A 5 -16.14 -15.14 9.59
CA PHE A 5 -16.77 -16.10 8.69
C PHE A 5 -15.99 -17.42 8.58
N ASN A 6 -16.68 -18.54 8.76
CA ASN A 6 -16.10 -19.89 8.61
C ASN A 6 -16.36 -20.55 7.24
N ARG A 7 -16.68 -19.75 6.22
CA ARG A 7 -16.99 -20.23 4.86
C ARG A 7 -16.68 -19.16 3.81
N LYS A 8 -16.69 -19.56 2.54
CA LYS A 8 -16.81 -18.62 1.41
C LYS A 8 -18.05 -17.74 1.60
N ILE A 9 -17.88 -16.44 1.40
CA ILE A 9 -18.95 -15.46 1.59
C ILE A 9 -19.49 -14.95 0.26
N SER A 10 -20.68 -14.39 0.30
CA SER A 10 -21.37 -13.70 -0.79
C SER A 10 -21.63 -12.25 -0.39
N LYS A 11 -22.01 -11.40 -1.35
CA LYS A 11 -22.38 -10.01 -1.05
C LYS A 11 -23.55 -9.89 -0.06
N LYS A 12 -24.44 -10.89 -0.03
CA LYS A 12 -25.55 -10.92 0.92
C LYS A 12 -25.06 -11.04 2.37
N ASP A 13 -23.97 -11.78 2.59
CA ASP A 13 -23.35 -11.89 3.91
C ASP A 13 -22.75 -10.56 4.40
N LEU A 14 -22.68 -9.55 3.52
CA LEU A 14 -22.07 -8.25 3.78
C LEU A 14 -23.08 -7.09 3.77
N GLU A 15 -24.39 -7.38 3.64
CA GLU A 15 -25.42 -6.36 3.43
C GLU A 15 -25.60 -5.41 4.62
N ASP A 16 -25.28 -5.87 5.82
CA ASP A 16 -25.36 -5.09 7.07
C ASP A 16 -24.09 -4.26 7.35
N PHE A 17 -23.02 -4.42 6.57
CA PHE A 17 -21.78 -3.68 6.76
C PHE A 17 -21.69 -2.46 5.83
N GLU A 18 -21.11 -1.38 6.33
CA GLU A 18 -20.86 -0.18 5.54
C GLU A 18 -19.81 -0.47 4.45
N MET A 19 -20.20 -0.33 3.18
CA MET A 19 -19.26 -0.38 2.07
C MET A 19 -18.52 0.96 1.95
N ILE A 20 -17.22 0.94 2.21
CA ILE A 20 -16.35 2.14 2.22
C ILE A 20 -15.45 2.24 0.99
N GLY A 21 -15.45 1.22 0.13
CA GLY A 21 -14.68 1.23 -1.11
C GLY A 21 -15.18 0.21 -2.11
N ASP A 22 -15.17 0.59 -3.39
CA ASP A 22 -15.48 -0.29 -4.51
C ASP A 22 -14.36 -0.12 -5.56
N GLY A 23 -13.82 -1.24 -6.02
CA GLY A 23 -12.67 -1.29 -6.89
C GLY A 23 -12.70 -2.47 -7.83
N LYS A 24 -11.77 -2.47 -8.79
CA LYS A 24 -11.72 -3.47 -9.86
C LYS A 24 -11.60 -4.92 -9.37
N ASP A 25 -10.99 -5.12 -8.21
CA ASP A 25 -10.64 -6.45 -7.70
C ASP A 25 -11.52 -6.89 -6.53
N GLY A 26 -12.39 -6.00 -6.04
CA GLY A 26 -13.15 -6.24 -4.84
C GLY A 26 -13.79 -5.01 -4.22
N GLU A 27 -14.60 -5.26 -3.20
CA GLU A 27 -15.29 -4.29 -2.37
C GLU A 27 -14.67 -4.29 -0.96
N ILE A 28 -14.68 -3.13 -0.31
CA ILE A 28 -14.17 -2.93 1.05
C ILE A 28 -15.34 -2.58 1.96
N TYR A 29 -15.51 -3.36 3.02
CA TYR A 29 -16.56 -3.20 4.01
C TYR A 29 -15.94 -2.90 5.38
N LYS A 30 -16.47 -1.93 6.10
CA LYS A 30 -16.08 -1.68 7.49
C LYS A 30 -16.84 -2.67 8.39
N VAL A 31 -16.09 -3.57 9.04
CA VAL A 31 -16.65 -4.65 9.87
C VAL A 31 -16.46 -4.40 11.37
N ALA A 32 -15.58 -3.48 11.73
CA ALA A 32 -15.43 -2.91 13.07
C ALA A 32 -14.77 -1.52 12.97
N ASP A 33 -14.59 -0.83 14.09
CA ASP A 33 -13.93 0.49 14.12
C ASP A 33 -12.49 0.45 13.60
N ASP A 34 -11.77 -0.63 13.86
CA ASP A 34 -10.36 -0.82 13.51
C ASP A 34 -10.16 -1.89 12.41
N LYS A 35 -11.23 -2.39 11.79
CA LYS A 35 -11.17 -3.51 10.83
C LYS A 35 -11.99 -3.27 9.57
N VAL A 36 -11.40 -3.65 8.45
CA VAL A 36 -12.07 -3.74 7.15
C VAL A 36 -11.99 -5.16 6.62
N LEU A 37 -13.04 -5.56 5.90
CA LEU A 37 -13.07 -6.75 5.08
C LEU A 37 -12.94 -6.34 3.62
N LYS A 38 -11.97 -6.92 2.92
CA LYS A 38 -11.89 -6.86 1.46
C LYS A 38 -12.50 -8.13 0.88
N TYR A 39 -13.62 -7.99 0.18
CA TYR A 39 -14.27 -9.04 -0.58
C TYR A 39 -13.70 -9.06 -2.00
N PHE A 40 -13.19 -10.20 -2.46
CA PHE A 40 -12.50 -10.28 -3.75
C PHE A 40 -13.39 -10.88 -4.83
N PHE A 41 -13.35 -10.27 -6.02
CA PHE A 41 -14.08 -10.78 -7.19
C PHE A 41 -13.38 -11.96 -7.88
N LYS A 42 -12.06 -12.11 -7.68
CA LYS A 42 -11.23 -13.15 -8.31
C LYS A 42 -10.32 -13.81 -7.29
N GLU A 43 -10.35 -15.14 -7.27
CA GLU A 43 -9.53 -15.98 -6.39
C GLU A 43 -8.02 -15.75 -6.59
N GLU A 44 -7.54 -15.66 -7.84
CA GLU A 44 -6.13 -15.36 -8.14
C GLU A 44 -5.66 -14.03 -7.51
N THR A 45 -6.54 -13.03 -7.47
CA THR A 45 -6.19 -11.72 -6.88
C THR A 45 -6.20 -11.77 -5.36
N HIS A 46 -7.14 -12.52 -4.78
CA HIS A 46 -7.17 -12.81 -3.34
C HIS A 46 -5.91 -13.53 -2.89
N GLN A 47 -5.52 -14.62 -3.58
CA GLN A 47 -4.35 -15.42 -3.21
C GLN A 47 -3.07 -14.59 -3.22
N ARG A 48 -2.86 -13.77 -4.26
CA ARG A 48 -1.69 -12.88 -4.34
C ARG A 48 -1.66 -11.82 -3.25
N GLU A 49 -2.80 -11.22 -2.92
CA GLU A 49 -2.88 -10.25 -1.82
C GLU A 49 -2.59 -10.93 -0.49
N LEU A 50 -3.21 -12.09 -0.24
CA LEU A 50 -3.07 -12.83 1.01
C LEU A 50 -1.62 -13.28 1.24
N GLU A 51 -0.95 -13.77 0.20
CA GLU A 51 0.46 -14.16 0.26
C GLU A 51 1.34 -12.98 0.71
N ALA A 52 1.19 -11.82 0.07
CA ALA A 52 1.94 -10.62 0.42
C ALA A 52 1.60 -10.12 1.84
N MET A 53 0.32 -10.16 2.23
CA MET A 53 -0.12 -9.79 3.58
C MET A 53 0.50 -10.69 4.64
N LYS A 54 0.52 -12.02 4.44
CA LYS A 54 1.11 -12.99 5.37
C LYS A 54 2.61 -12.76 5.59
N ILE A 55 3.37 -12.58 4.50
CA ILE A 55 4.81 -12.29 4.57
C ILE A 55 5.06 -10.94 5.25
N GLY A 56 4.24 -9.94 4.91
CA GLY A 56 4.36 -8.57 5.37
C GLY A 56 4.10 -8.35 6.86
N GLN A 57 3.52 -9.32 7.59
CA GLN A 57 3.19 -9.13 9.02
C GLN A 57 4.41 -8.87 9.93
N THR A 58 5.64 -9.00 9.41
CA THR A 58 6.87 -8.63 10.12
C THR A 58 7.30 -7.17 9.93
N SER A 59 6.45 -6.34 9.30
CA SER A 59 6.74 -4.93 9.05
C SER A 59 5.53 -4.05 9.38
N ASP A 60 5.78 -2.92 10.04
CA ASP A 60 4.74 -1.96 10.42
C ASP A 60 4.13 -1.22 9.22
N ILE A 61 4.81 -1.22 8.06
CA ILE A 61 4.25 -0.66 6.81
C ILE A 61 3.07 -1.47 6.28
N MET A 62 2.83 -2.66 6.83
CA MET A 62 1.76 -3.54 6.40
C MET A 62 0.56 -3.40 7.34
N PRO A 63 -0.67 -3.41 6.81
CA PRO A 63 -1.85 -3.51 7.66
C PRO A 63 -1.83 -4.85 8.42
N ARG A 64 -2.25 -4.82 9.68
CA ARG A 64 -2.38 -6.06 10.46
C ARG A 64 -3.42 -6.98 9.81
N LEU A 65 -3.06 -8.24 9.62
CA LEU A 65 -3.94 -9.30 9.14
C LEU A 65 -4.66 -9.93 10.34
N TYR A 66 -5.98 -9.92 10.34
CA TYR A 66 -6.79 -10.52 11.40
C TYR A 66 -7.34 -11.89 11.01
N GLU A 67 -7.87 -12.01 9.80
CA GLU A 67 -8.57 -13.20 9.33
C GLU A 67 -8.59 -13.26 7.80
N PHE A 68 -8.74 -14.45 7.23
CA PHE A 68 -8.97 -14.63 5.80
C PHE A 68 -9.77 -15.91 5.55
N GLY A 69 -10.57 -15.91 4.49
CA GLY A 69 -11.24 -17.09 3.95
C GLY A 69 -11.03 -17.19 2.44
N ASP A 70 -11.84 -17.99 1.74
CA ASP A 70 -11.64 -18.31 0.31
C ASP A 70 -11.71 -17.11 -0.64
N ASN A 71 -12.41 -16.05 -0.26
CA ASN A 71 -12.62 -14.87 -1.09
C ASN A 71 -12.66 -13.56 -0.32
N TYR A 72 -12.14 -13.55 0.91
CA TYR A 72 -12.05 -12.33 1.70
C TYR A 72 -10.81 -12.29 2.58
N ILE A 73 -10.44 -11.08 2.99
CA ILE A 73 -9.40 -10.79 3.99
C ILE A 73 -9.95 -9.74 4.94
N VAL A 74 -9.88 -10.00 6.25
CA VAL A 74 -10.10 -9.00 7.30
C VAL A 74 -8.75 -8.48 7.77
N MET A 75 -8.58 -7.17 7.69
CA MET A 75 -7.34 -6.48 8.02
C MET A 75 -7.60 -5.16 8.72
N GLU A 76 -6.54 -4.57 9.26
CA GLU A 76 -6.52 -3.24 9.87
C GLU A 76 -7.18 -2.20 8.97
N PHE A 77 -8.10 -1.43 9.56
CA PHE A 77 -8.59 -0.22 8.95
C PHE A 77 -7.54 0.88 9.10
N VAL A 78 -6.72 1.07 8.07
CA VAL A 78 -5.68 2.09 8.07
C VAL A 78 -6.31 3.48 8.01
N GLN A 79 -6.26 4.19 9.14
CA GLN A 79 -6.72 5.57 9.25
C GLN A 79 -5.64 6.51 8.72
N GLY A 80 -6.01 7.37 7.77
CA GLY A 80 -5.03 8.29 7.17
C GLY A 80 -5.46 8.86 5.83
N ILE A 81 -4.59 9.70 5.26
CA ILE A 81 -4.75 10.21 3.89
C ILE A 81 -3.69 9.59 2.98
N SER A 82 -4.04 9.35 1.72
CA SER A 82 -3.04 8.85 0.77
C SER A 82 -1.98 9.92 0.47
N LEU A 83 -0.75 9.49 0.19
CA LEU A 83 0.33 10.38 -0.25
C LEU A 83 -0.08 11.21 -1.46
N ALA A 84 -0.83 10.62 -2.40
CA ALA A 84 -1.43 11.35 -3.52
C ALA A 84 -2.37 12.50 -3.07
N ARG A 85 -3.17 12.30 -2.01
CA ARG A 85 -4.06 13.33 -1.47
C ARG A 85 -3.27 14.40 -0.72
N HIS A 86 -2.23 14.01 0.02
CA HIS A 86 -1.31 14.93 0.69
C HIS A 86 -0.62 15.85 -0.33
N MET A 87 0.03 15.28 -1.35
CA MET A 87 0.68 16.04 -2.43
C MET A 87 -0.28 16.98 -3.15
N LYS A 88 -1.51 16.54 -3.43
CA LYS A 88 -2.53 17.38 -4.05
C LYS A 88 -2.92 18.59 -3.19
N ARG A 89 -2.94 18.42 -1.85
CA ARG A 89 -3.35 19.47 -0.91
C ARG A 89 -2.25 20.49 -0.64
N HIS A 90 -1.02 20.01 -0.46
CA HIS A 90 0.08 20.83 0.02
C HIS A 90 1.02 21.29 -1.09
N GLY A 91 1.18 20.51 -2.16
CA GLY A 91 2.00 20.88 -3.31
C GLY A 91 3.50 20.85 -3.06
N TYR A 92 3.97 20.17 -2.01
CA TYR A 92 5.39 19.94 -1.74
C TYR A 92 5.62 18.55 -1.14
N ILE A 93 6.88 18.12 -1.13
CA ILE A 93 7.41 16.96 -0.41
C ILE A 93 8.73 17.35 0.26
N ASP A 94 8.79 17.27 1.58
CA ASP A 94 10.01 17.59 2.33
C ASP A 94 10.92 16.37 2.49
N GLU A 95 12.09 16.61 3.10
CA GLU A 95 13.10 15.59 3.32
C GLU A 95 12.62 14.49 4.28
N GLU A 96 11.90 14.83 5.36
CA GLU A 96 11.34 13.86 6.31
C GLU A 96 10.34 12.91 5.62
N MET A 97 9.40 13.45 4.86
CA MET A 97 8.46 12.65 4.07
C MET A 97 9.20 11.77 3.05
N THR A 98 10.28 12.30 2.45
CA THR A 98 11.11 11.56 1.50
C THR A 98 11.79 10.38 2.19
N GLU A 99 12.35 10.58 3.37
CA GLU A 99 12.96 9.53 4.18
C GLU A 99 11.96 8.41 4.51
N LYS A 100 10.74 8.76 4.96
CA LYS A 100 9.68 7.77 5.24
C LYS A 100 9.25 6.99 3.99
N ILE A 101 9.22 7.64 2.82
CA ILE A 101 8.95 6.97 1.55
C ILE A 101 10.08 6.00 1.20
N LEU A 102 11.34 6.40 1.38
CA LEU A 102 12.49 5.53 1.14
C LEU A 102 12.49 4.32 2.09
N PHE A 103 12.13 4.52 3.35
CA PHE A 103 11.95 3.44 4.31
C PHE A 103 10.92 2.40 3.82
N VAL A 104 9.77 2.82 3.31
CA VAL A 104 8.78 1.90 2.71
C VAL A 104 9.37 1.08 1.56
N LEU A 105 10.16 1.69 0.68
CA LEU A 105 10.78 0.99 -0.46
C LEU A 105 11.81 -0.05 0.01
N GLU A 106 12.60 0.29 1.03
CA GLU A 106 13.57 -0.63 1.63
C GLU A 106 12.88 -1.78 2.38
N GLU A 107 11.79 -1.50 3.10
CA GLU A 107 11.00 -2.54 3.76
C GLU A 107 10.42 -3.54 2.75
N PHE A 108 9.95 -3.11 1.58
CA PHE A 108 9.54 -4.06 0.54
C PHE A 108 10.67 -4.96 0.07
N LYS A 109 11.89 -4.44 -0.06
CA LYS A 109 13.06 -5.27 -0.39
C LYS A 109 13.38 -6.24 0.74
N ARG A 110 13.35 -5.78 2.00
CA ARG A 110 13.59 -6.60 3.19
C ARG A 110 12.59 -7.74 3.29
N LEU A 111 11.31 -7.49 2.98
CA LEU A 111 10.24 -8.49 2.93
C LEU A 111 10.37 -9.48 1.76
N GLY A 112 11.34 -9.29 0.86
CA GLY A 112 11.56 -10.16 -0.29
C GLY A 112 10.55 -9.96 -1.43
N PHE A 113 9.83 -8.84 -1.46
CA PHE A 113 8.93 -8.54 -2.56
C PHE A 113 9.72 -8.29 -3.85
N THR A 114 9.42 -9.05 -4.91
CA THR A 114 10.06 -8.88 -6.21
C THR A 114 9.83 -7.48 -6.77
N ARG A 115 8.62 -6.95 -6.56
CA ARG A 115 8.26 -5.56 -6.78
C ARG A 115 8.38 -4.81 -5.45
N TRP A 116 9.39 -3.96 -5.36
CA TRP A 116 9.62 -3.05 -4.24
C TRP A 116 9.09 -1.63 -4.49
N ASP A 117 8.09 -1.50 -5.37
CA ASP A 117 7.55 -0.22 -5.86
C ASP A 117 6.03 -0.18 -5.67
N THR A 118 5.49 0.99 -5.37
CA THR A 118 4.06 1.18 -5.14
C THR A 118 3.55 2.49 -5.73
N GLU A 119 2.24 2.55 -5.95
CA GLU A 119 1.59 3.78 -6.41
C GLU A 119 1.30 4.69 -5.21
N ILE A 120 1.59 5.99 -5.31
CA ILE A 120 1.39 6.98 -4.24
C ILE A 120 -0.05 7.06 -3.68
N ARG A 121 -1.05 6.49 -4.36
CA ARG A 121 -2.42 6.40 -3.84
C ARG A 121 -2.61 5.26 -2.82
N HIS A 122 -1.69 4.29 -2.80
CA HIS A 122 -1.72 3.12 -1.92
C HIS A 122 -0.90 3.33 -0.65
N MET A 123 -0.07 4.37 -0.59
CA MET A 123 0.65 4.77 0.62
C MET A 123 -0.29 5.65 1.45
N LEU A 124 -0.79 5.13 2.56
CA LEU A 124 -1.67 5.84 3.48
C LEU A 124 -0.84 6.33 4.66
N MET A 125 -0.97 7.61 4.95
CA MET A 125 -0.24 8.30 5.99
C MET A 125 -1.16 8.63 7.15
N ASP A 126 -0.78 8.20 8.35
CA ASP A 126 -1.50 8.49 9.59
C ASP A 126 -1.22 9.94 10.07
N GLU A 127 -1.75 10.28 11.24
CA GLU A 127 -1.56 11.61 11.85
C GLU A 127 -0.14 11.88 12.34
N ASN A 128 0.67 10.85 12.55
CA ASN A 128 2.09 10.94 12.91
C ASN A 128 3.00 11.00 11.69
N GLY A 129 2.43 10.92 10.49
CA GLY A 129 3.17 10.89 9.24
C GLY A 129 3.74 9.51 8.89
N GLU A 130 3.35 8.45 9.60
CA GLU A 130 3.82 7.08 9.34
C GLU A 130 3.01 6.42 8.23
N PHE A 131 3.68 5.61 7.42
CA PHE A 131 3.06 4.96 6.27
C PHE A 131 2.64 3.53 6.55
N LYS A 132 1.41 3.22 6.15
CA LYS A 132 0.99 1.85 5.80
C LYS A 132 0.65 1.80 4.33
N VAL A 133 1.01 0.72 3.66
CA VAL A 133 0.72 0.50 2.24
C VAL A 133 -0.38 -0.53 2.09
N ILE A 134 -1.30 -0.29 1.16
CA ILE A 134 -2.41 -1.20 0.81
C ILE A 134 -2.28 -1.68 -0.66
N ASP A 135 -3.11 -2.65 -1.07
CA ASP A 135 -3.13 -3.23 -2.43
C ASP A 135 -1.77 -3.83 -2.85
N HIS A 136 -1.49 -5.02 -2.32
CA HIS A 136 -0.23 -5.76 -2.44
C HIS A 136 -0.25 -6.90 -3.46
N LYS A 137 -1.36 -7.11 -4.17
CA LYS A 137 -1.54 -8.20 -5.17
C LYS A 137 -0.48 -8.24 -6.26
N ARG A 138 0.35 -7.20 -6.40
CA ARG A 138 1.43 -7.10 -7.39
C ARG A 138 2.84 -7.26 -6.79
N ALA A 139 2.96 -7.57 -5.50
CA ALA A 139 4.23 -7.69 -4.78
C ALA A 139 5.24 -8.62 -5.47
N PHE A 140 4.78 -9.68 -6.16
CA PHE A 140 5.65 -10.67 -6.80
C PHE A 140 5.68 -10.62 -8.34
N THR A 141 5.29 -9.50 -8.96
CA THR A 141 5.04 -9.45 -10.43
C THR A 141 6.15 -8.87 -11.30
N SER A 142 7.07 -8.06 -10.76
CA SER A 142 8.05 -7.36 -11.60
C SER A 142 9.28 -6.92 -10.82
N LYS A 143 10.46 -7.08 -11.42
CA LYS A 143 11.73 -6.56 -10.91
C LYS A 143 12.14 -5.33 -11.71
N SER A 144 12.03 -4.15 -11.11
CA SER A 144 12.48 -2.88 -11.71
C SER A 144 13.67 -2.35 -10.91
N PRO A 145 14.71 -1.77 -11.56
CA PRO A 145 15.81 -1.12 -10.84
C PRO A 145 15.43 0.24 -10.25
N VAL A 146 14.25 0.77 -10.57
CA VAL A 146 13.78 2.09 -10.17
C VAL A 146 12.28 2.04 -9.82
N PRO A 147 11.78 2.84 -8.84
CA PRO A 147 10.39 2.80 -8.43
C PRO A 147 9.51 3.61 -9.40
N THR A 148 9.27 3.05 -10.59
CA THR A 148 8.56 3.71 -11.68
C THR A 148 7.14 4.19 -11.33
N LYS A 149 6.42 3.47 -10.46
CA LYS A 149 5.06 3.80 -10.03
C LYS A 149 5.06 4.98 -9.07
N LEU A 150 5.99 4.97 -8.12
CA LEU A 150 6.22 6.11 -7.23
C LEU A 150 6.60 7.36 -8.04
N LEU A 151 7.61 7.27 -8.91
CA LEU A 151 8.09 8.39 -9.71
C LEU A 151 7.04 8.93 -10.68
N LYS A 152 6.21 8.05 -11.26
CA LYS A 152 5.05 8.47 -12.08
C LYS A 152 4.04 9.25 -11.23
N GLY A 153 3.86 8.86 -9.98
CA GLY A 153 3.08 9.59 -8.98
C GLY A 153 3.64 10.99 -8.74
N MET A 154 4.93 11.11 -8.43
CA MET A 154 5.61 12.39 -8.24
C MET A 154 5.45 13.30 -9.45
N LYS A 155 5.65 12.75 -10.66
CA LYS A 155 5.52 13.49 -11.92
C LYS A 155 4.12 14.04 -12.13
N LYS A 156 3.09 13.28 -11.75
CA LYS A 156 1.69 13.72 -11.87
C LYS A 156 1.41 15.00 -11.08
N PHE A 157 2.14 15.23 -9.98
CA PHE A 157 2.00 16.40 -9.12
C PHE A 157 3.09 17.45 -9.33
N GLY A 158 3.99 17.26 -10.31
CA GLY A 158 5.11 18.19 -10.55
C GLY A 158 6.24 18.11 -9.52
N LEU A 159 6.23 17.12 -8.63
CA LEU A 159 7.14 17.04 -7.47
C LEU A 159 8.40 16.20 -7.74
N THR A 160 8.62 15.73 -8.97
CA THR A 160 9.79 14.90 -9.30
C THR A 160 11.12 15.60 -9.01
N GLY A 161 11.22 16.91 -9.25
CA GLY A 161 12.45 17.67 -9.01
C GLY A 161 12.80 17.73 -7.53
N GLU A 162 11.85 18.20 -6.71
CA GLU A 162 11.97 18.31 -5.26
C GLU A 162 12.25 16.94 -4.62
N PHE A 163 11.45 15.92 -4.94
CA PHE A 163 11.65 14.56 -4.43
C PHE A 163 13.06 14.02 -4.74
N LEU A 164 13.54 14.20 -5.98
CA LEU A 164 14.87 13.69 -6.35
C LEU A 164 16.01 14.49 -5.70
N GLU A 165 15.83 15.78 -5.44
CA GLU A 165 16.83 16.54 -4.68
C GLU A 165 16.89 16.07 -3.23
N ASN A 166 15.74 15.82 -2.59
CA ASN A 166 15.72 15.23 -1.25
C ASN A 166 16.36 13.83 -1.23
N VAL A 167 16.07 12.98 -2.23
CA VAL A 167 16.72 11.66 -2.36
C VAL A 167 18.23 11.80 -2.50
N LYS A 168 18.71 12.80 -3.25
CA LYS A 168 20.14 13.08 -3.39
C LYS A 168 20.79 13.50 -2.08
N ASN A 169 20.09 14.28 -1.26
CA ASN A 169 20.58 14.69 0.06
C ASN A 169 20.66 13.50 1.03
N LEU A 170 19.61 12.67 1.06
CA LEU A 170 19.49 11.53 1.97
C LEU A 170 20.36 10.33 1.54
N ASN A 171 20.42 10.05 0.24
CA ASN A 171 21.14 8.91 -0.32
C ASN A 171 21.63 9.19 -1.75
N PRO A 172 22.83 9.80 -1.90
CA PRO A 172 23.40 10.14 -3.20
C PRO A 172 23.57 8.94 -4.14
N GLU A 173 23.93 7.76 -3.62
CA GLU A 173 24.11 6.55 -4.43
C GLU A 173 22.79 6.08 -5.05
N LEU A 174 21.71 6.13 -4.27
CA LEU A 174 20.36 5.80 -4.74
C LEU A 174 19.89 6.80 -5.80
N TYR A 175 20.15 8.09 -5.60
CA TYR A 175 19.88 9.12 -6.59
C TYR A 175 20.61 8.85 -7.92
N ASP A 176 21.90 8.53 -7.87
CA ASP A 176 22.70 8.24 -9.06
C ASP A 176 22.22 6.98 -9.78
N ALA A 177 21.76 5.97 -9.04
CA ALA A 177 21.13 4.79 -9.61
C ALA A 177 19.83 5.14 -10.35
N TRP A 178 18.99 6.01 -9.79
CA TRP A 178 17.69 6.37 -10.38
C TRP A 178 17.81 7.35 -11.54
N LYS A 179 18.75 8.30 -11.48
CA LYS A 179 18.97 9.31 -12.52
C LYS A 179 19.30 8.69 -13.89
N LYS A 180 19.95 7.53 -13.91
CA LYS A 180 20.26 6.77 -15.14
C LYS A 180 19.02 6.25 -15.88
N HIS A 181 17.86 6.27 -15.22
CA HIS A 181 16.58 5.81 -15.74
C HIS A 181 15.54 6.94 -15.90
N LYS A 182 15.99 8.20 -15.83
CA LYS A 182 15.15 9.40 -15.95
C LYS A 182 14.80 9.73 -17.40
#